data_AF-A0AAD2FEZ1-F1
#
_entry.id   AF-A0AAD2FEZ1-F1
#
_cell.length_a   1.000
_cell.length_b   1.000
_cell.length_c   1.000
_cell.angle_alpha   90.00
_cell.angle_beta   90.00
_cell.angle_gamma   90.00
#
_symmetry.space_group_name_H-M   'P 1'
#
loop_
_entity.id
_entity.type
_entity.pdbx_description
1 polymer ?
#
loop_
_entity_poly.entity_id
_entity_poly.type
_entity_poly.pdbx_seq_one_letter_code
_entity_poly.pdbx_strand_id
1 'polypeptide(L)'
;MKEYRNKIVVLASSFTIDDEQNVEQTQAISLLTTRTIPFEVVDAFDPTMMKRRTQLQKLMPDSAQYPQFFVVDDNEVTSYVGELGRLQDIDEDSGLSDSVIGAHPLIMTWERLLGAGYRNKLLLLISTMKVCRKQHHRQDRAMQILRAKRIPFDTVDAADQTLIERRNELFEISGIRGQYPQFFLTEKTGETHYIGDWDTIENINDTSGLPQALIETNPGAVTWDRLLNAGVAM
;
A
#
# COMPACT_ATOMS: atom_id res chain seq x y z
N MET A 1 -22.09 -7.85 17.31
CA MET A 1 -21.55 -7.02 16.22
C MET A 1 -20.11 -6.70 16.59
N LYS A 2 -19.12 -6.99 15.74
CA LYS A 2 -17.72 -6.64 16.06
C LYS A 2 -17.62 -5.11 16.00
N GLU A 3 -17.18 -4.49 17.08
CA GLU A 3 -17.00 -3.04 17.16
C GLU A 3 -15.63 -2.71 16.56
N TYR A 4 -15.65 -2.20 15.33
CA TYR A 4 -14.43 -1.76 14.66
C TYR A 4 -14.06 -0.35 15.16
N ARG A 5 -12.78 -0.14 15.45
CA ARG A 5 -12.27 1.18 15.88
C ARG A 5 -12.11 2.13 14.71
N ASN A 6 -11.78 1.58 13.55
CA ASN A 6 -11.50 2.34 12.34
C ASN A 6 -12.67 2.21 11.36
N LYS A 7 -12.79 3.17 10.44
CA LYS A 7 -13.77 3.15 9.35
C LYS A 7 -13.12 3.30 7.98
N ILE A 8 -13.76 2.79 6.95
CA ILE A 8 -13.36 3.02 5.56
C ILE A 8 -13.92 4.36 5.07
N VAL A 9 -13.15 5.05 4.23
CA VAL A 9 -13.61 6.21 3.47
C VAL A 9 -13.51 5.85 2.01
N VAL A 10 -14.62 6.00 1.29
CA VAL A 10 -14.69 5.80 -0.15
C VAL A 10 -14.76 7.16 -0.81
N LEU A 11 -13.69 7.55 -1.49
CA LEU A 11 -13.72 8.69 -2.40
C LEU A 11 -14.25 8.20 -3.75
N ALA A 12 -15.49 8.58 -4.07
CA ALA A 12 -16.19 8.18 -5.28
C ALA A 12 -16.64 9.42 -6.06
N SER A 13 -17.07 9.25 -7.29
CA SER A 13 -17.64 10.32 -8.12
C SER A 13 -19.11 10.06 -8.39
N SER A 14 -19.96 11.06 -8.15
CA SER A 14 -21.33 11.05 -8.69
C SER A 14 -21.39 11.35 -10.20
N PHE A 15 -20.33 11.95 -10.76
CA PHE A 15 -20.15 12.14 -12.19
C PHE A 15 -19.19 11.07 -12.72
N THR A 16 -19.72 9.88 -13.01
CA THR A 16 -18.94 8.81 -13.63
C THR A 16 -18.63 9.17 -15.07
N ILE A 17 -17.35 9.14 -15.44
CA ILE A 17 -16.89 9.53 -16.78
C ILE A 17 -17.11 8.37 -17.77
N ASP A 18 -17.10 7.14 -17.26
CA ASP A 18 -17.41 5.92 -18.00
C ASP A 18 -18.17 4.88 -17.15
N ASP A 19 -18.67 3.83 -17.82
CA ASP A 19 -19.44 2.75 -17.20
C ASP A 19 -18.59 1.87 -16.27
N GLU A 20 -17.28 1.75 -16.54
CA GLU A 20 -16.36 0.92 -15.76
C GLU A 20 -16.19 1.49 -14.35
N GLN A 21 -15.95 2.79 -14.25
CA GLN A 21 -15.88 3.52 -13.00
C GLN A 21 -17.15 3.33 -12.15
N ASN A 22 -18.33 3.34 -12.77
CA ASN A 22 -19.59 3.14 -12.07
C ASN A 22 -19.72 1.71 -11.53
N VAL A 23 -19.34 0.72 -12.34
CA VAL A 23 -19.31 -0.68 -11.94
C VAL A 23 -18.39 -0.87 -10.74
N GLU A 24 -17.17 -0.31 -10.78
CA GLU A 24 -16.21 -0.44 -9.68
C GLU A 24 -16.70 0.21 -8.39
N GLN A 25 -17.26 1.43 -8.47
CA GLN A 25 -17.86 2.12 -7.32
C GLN A 25 -18.99 1.29 -6.69
N THR A 26 -19.85 0.70 -7.53
CA THR A 26 -20.97 -0.15 -7.08
C THR A 26 -20.46 -1.43 -6.43
N GLN A 27 -19.47 -2.07 -7.02
CA GLN A 27 -18.84 -3.28 -6.46
C GLN A 27 -18.21 -3.01 -5.10
N ALA A 28 -17.48 -1.89 -4.96
CA ALA A 28 -16.88 -1.50 -3.70
C ALA A 28 -17.90 -1.30 -2.58
N ILE A 29 -18.95 -0.52 -2.84
CA ILE A 29 -20.01 -0.24 -1.87
C ILE A 29 -20.73 -1.54 -1.49
N SER A 30 -21.02 -2.41 -2.47
CA SER A 30 -21.64 -3.71 -2.24
C SER A 30 -20.79 -4.60 -1.34
N LEU A 31 -19.47 -4.64 -1.59
CA LEU A 31 -18.52 -5.42 -0.79
C LEU A 31 -18.52 -4.95 0.67
N LEU A 32 -18.34 -3.65 0.90
CA LEU A 32 -18.30 -3.07 2.26
C LEU A 32 -19.63 -3.29 3.00
N THR A 33 -20.75 -3.12 2.30
CA THR A 33 -22.09 -3.33 2.86
C THR A 33 -22.32 -4.79 3.24
N THR A 34 -21.99 -5.73 2.35
CA THR A 34 -22.16 -7.17 2.57
C THR A 34 -21.35 -7.65 3.77
N ARG A 35 -20.14 -7.11 3.95
CA ARG A 35 -19.26 -7.41 5.08
C ARG A 35 -19.59 -6.63 6.36
N THR A 36 -20.62 -5.77 6.32
CA THR A 36 -21.02 -4.90 7.44
C THR A 36 -19.85 -4.02 7.95
N ILE A 37 -19.00 -3.57 7.02
CA ILE A 37 -17.84 -2.73 7.32
C ILE A 37 -18.33 -1.29 7.46
N PRO A 38 -17.96 -0.55 8.52
CA PRO A 38 -18.32 0.85 8.63
C PRO A 38 -17.58 1.67 7.57
N PHE A 39 -18.33 2.44 6.78
CA PHE A 39 -17.75 3.33 5.79
C PHE A 39 -18.47 4.66 5.65
N GLU A 40 -17.74 5.69 5.18
CA GLU A 40 -18.28 6.96 4.71
C GLU A 40 -18.00 7.11 3.21
N VAL A 41 -18.92 7.73 2.47
CA VAL A 41 -18.70 8.07 1.06
C VAL A 41 -18.45 9.57 0.96
N VAL A 42 -17.34 9.94 0.32
CA VAL A 42 -16.99 11.31 -0.01
C VAL A 42 -17.15 11.45 -1.52
N ASP A 43 -18.11 12.26 -1.96
CA ASP A 43 -18.29 12.55 -3.38
C ASP A 43 -17.26 13.58 -3.84
N ALA A 44 -16.50 13.21 -4.86
CA ALA A 44 -15.46 14.02 -5.48
C ALA A 44 -16.00 15.31 -6.11
N PHE A 45 -17.30 15.40 -6.39
CA PHE A 45 -17.91 16.57 -7.04
C PHE A 45 -18.87 17.34 -6.14
N ASP A 46 -19.16 16.86 -4.93
CA ASP A 46 -19.98 17.59 -3.97
C ASP A 46 -19.18 18.78 -3.39
N PRO A 47 -19.61 20.04 -3.62
CA PRO A 47 -18.91 21.22 -3.11
C PRO A 47 -18.90 21.28 -1.59
N THR A 48 -19.85 20.65 -0.89
CA THR A 48 -19.89 20.62 0.58
C THR A 48 -18.78 19.74 1.16
N MET A 49 -18.28 18.78 0.38
CA MET A 49 -17.23 17.84 0.77
C MET A 49 -15.82 18.30 0.33
N MET A 50 -15.69 19.49 -0.27
CA MET A 50 -14.45 19.98 -0.87
C MET A 50 -13.24 19.88 0.07
N LYS A 51 -13.38 20.26 1.34
CA LYS A 51 -12.29 20.20 2.31
C LYS A 51 -11.83 18.77 2.55
N ARG A 52 -12.76 17.84 2.73
CA ARG A 52 -12.48 16.41 2.97
C ARG A 52 -11.85 15.80 1.73
N ARG A 53 -12.42 16.04 0.54
CA ARG A 53 -11.86 15.62 -0.75
C ARG A 53 -10.42 16.09 -0.92
N THR A 54 -10.13 17.37 -0.70
CA THR A 54 -8.76 17.91 -0.83
C THR A 54 -7.78 17.28 0.15
N GLN A 55 -8.22 16.86 1.34
CA GLN A 55 -7.37 16.10 2.25
C GLN A 55 -7.05 14.71 1.69
N LEU A 56 -8.06 14.00 1.19
CA LEU A 56 -7.89 12.66 0.62
C LEU A 56 -7.02 12.68 -0.64
N GLN A 57 -7.21 13.68 -1.51
CA GLN A 57 -6.45 13.84 -2.75
C GLN A 57 -4.95 14.05 -2.53
N LYS A 58 -4.53 14.54 -1.35
CA LYS A 58 -3.10 14.66 -1.01
C LYS A 58 -2.43 13.33 -0.68
N LEU A 59 -3.21 12.30 -0.40
CA LEU A 59 -2.72 10.98 0.02
C LEU A 59 -2.75 9.95 -1.11
N MET A 60 -3.46 10.24 -2.21
CA MET A 60 -3.55 9.38 -3.39
C MET A 60 -2.49 9.78 -4.43
N PRO A 61 -2.04 8.85 -5.28
CA PRO A 61 -1.17 9.19 -6.42
C PRO A 61 -1.90 10.05 -7.46
N ASP A 62 -1.15 10.87 -8.20
CA ASP A 62 -1.72 11.86 -9.15
C ASP A 62 -2.53 11.23 -10.30
N SER A 63 -2.30 9.94 -10.59
CA SER A 63 -2.97 9.20 -11.67
C SER A 63 -4.15 8.34 -11.22
N ALA A 64 -4.54 8.40 -9.94
CA ALA A 64 -5.55 7.49 -9.41
C ALA A 64 -6.97 7.80 -9.93
N GLN A 65 -7.71 6.74 -10.26
CA GLN A 65 -9.09 6.79 -10.74
C GLN A 65 -10.09 6.44 -9.65
N TYR A 66 -11.30 6.98 -9.67
CA TYR A 66 -12.29 6.60 -8.65
C TYR A 66 -12.82 5.18 -8.90
N PRO A 67 -13.17 4.40 -7.85
CA PRO A 67 -13.12 4.76 -6.44
C PRO A 67 -11.74 4.61 -5.80
N GLN A 68 -11.48 5.45 -4.80
CA GLN A 68 -10.27 5.41 -3.98
C GLN A 68 -10.63 5.18 -2.51
N PHE A 69 -9.87 4.32 -1.84
CA PHE A 69 -10.17 3.87 -0.49
C PHE A 69 -9.15 4.37 0.51
N PHE A 70 -9.66 4.75 1.67
CA PHE A 70 -8.85 5.16 2.82
C PHE A 70 -9.39 4.47 4.06
N VAL A 71 -8.55 4.40 5.08
CA VAL A 71 -8.97 4.03 6.43
C VAL A 71 -8.71 5.21 7.35
N VAL A 72 -9.66 5.47 8.24
CA VAL A 72 -9.54 6.48 9.29
C VAL A 72 -9.49 5.75 10.61
N ASP A 73 -8.41 5.98 11.36
CA ASP A 73 -8.26 5.42 12.70
C ASP A 73 -8.98 6.22 13.78
N ASP A 74 -8.96 5.73 15.01
CA ASP A 74 -9.59 6.35 16.18
C ASP A 74 -9.00 7.72 16.55
N ASN A 75 -7.83 8.07 16.01
CA ASN A 75 -7.19 9.37 16.17
C ASN A 75 -7.46 10.31 14.98
N GLU A 76 -8.41 9.96 14.10
CA GLU A 76 -8.77 10.68 12.88
C GLU A 76 -7.62 10.76 11.85
N VAL A 77 -6.59 9.91 11.98
CA VAL A 77 -5.52 9.81 10.99
C VAL A 77 -6.04 9.04 9.79
N THR A 78 -5.96 9.67 8.63
CA THR A 78 -6.41 9.07 7.37
C THR A 78 -5.23 8.47 6.62
N SER A 79 -5.33 7.21 6.23
CA SER A 79 -4.30 6.52 5.44
C SER A 79 -4.89 5.99 4.14
N TYR A 80 -4.16 6.18 3.05
CA TYR A 80 -4.55 5.67 1.73
C TYR A 80 -4.42 4.15 1.67
N VAL A 81 -5.51 3.47 1.33
CA VAL A 81 -5.58 2.01 1.21
C VAL A 81 -5.24 1.61 -0.23
N GLY A 82 -5.91 2.17 -1.22
CA GLY A 82 -5.75 1.77 -2.61
C GLY A 82 -7.02 1.94 -3.44
N GLU A 83 -7.06 1.22 -4.55
CA GLU A 83 -8.20 1.13 -5.48
C GLU A 83 -9.02 -0.14 -5.19
N LEU A 84 -10.03 -0.45 -6.02
CA LEU A 84 -10.95 -1.56 -5.77
C LEU A 84 -10.23 -2.91 -5.66
N GLY A 85 -9.27 -3.19 -6.54
CA GLY A 85 -8.51 -4.44 -6.50
C GLY A 85 -7.85 -4.68 -5.13
N ARG A 86 -7.43 -3.60 -4.46
CA ARG A 86 -6.84 -3.70 -3.12
C ARG A 86 -7.87 -4.12 -2.06
N LEU A 87 -9.11 -3.65 -2.13
CA LEU A 87 -10.15 -4.11 -1.23
C LEU A 87 -10.53 -5.57 -1.50
N GLN A 88 -10.52 -6.00 -2.77
CA GLN A 88 -10.77 -7.38 -3.14
C GLN A 88 -9.71 -8.31 -2.57
N ASP A 89 -8.42 -7.95 -2.68
CA ASP A 89 -7.32 -8.69 -2.04
C ASP A 89 -7.54 -8.85 -0.52
N ILE A 90 -7.94 -7.77 0.16
CA ILE A 90 -8.20 -7.77 1.60
C ILE A 90 -9.40 -8.65 1.94
N ASP A 91 -10.43 -8.65 1.10
CA ASP A 91 -11.61 -9.49 1.28
C ASP A 91 -11.28 -10.98 1.11
N GLU A 92 -10.49 -11.32 0.10
CA GLU A 92 -9.99 -12.67 -0.14
C GLU A 92 -9.10 -13.14 1.02
N ASP A 93 -8.16 -12.31 1.45
CA ASP A 93 -7.27 -12.58 2.58
C ASP A 93 -8.06 -12.76 3.90
N SER A 94 -9.19 -12.05 4.05
CA SER A 94 -10.09 -12.20 5.21
C SER A 94 -10.87 -13.52 5.21
N GLY A 95 -10.91 -14.23 4.08
CA GLY A 95 -11.50 -15.56 3.97
C GLY A 95 -10.55 -16.71 4.33
N LEU A 96 -9.28 -16.42 4.61
CA LEU A 96 -8.28 -17.43 4.97
C LEU A 96 -8.48 -17.95 6.39
N SER A 97 -7.95 -19.14 6.69
CA SER A 97 -8.00 -19.70 8.04
C SER A 97 -7.09 -18.95 9.01
N ASP A 98 -7.47 -18.92 10.29
CA ASP A 98 -6.67 -18.31 11.37
C ASP A 98 -5.24 -18.86 11.44
N SER A 99 -5.04 -20.13 11.09
CA SER A 99 -3.70 -20.72 11.00
C SER A 99 -2.83 -20.07 9.93
N VAL A 100 -3.40 -19.74 8.76
CA VAL A 100 -2.69 -19.06 7.67
C VAL A 100 -2.46 -17.59 8.02
N ILE A 101 -3.48 -16.92 8.53
CA ILE A 101 -3.40 -15.52 8.96
C ILE A 101 -2.38 -15.35 10.09
N GLY A 102 -2.39 -16.26 11.07
CA GLY A 102 -1.47 -16.28 12.20
C GLY A 102 -0.03 -16.62 11.80
N ALA A 103 0.16 -17.52 10.82
CA ALA A 103 1.49 -17.84 10.29
C ALA A 103 2.09 -16.71 9.45
N HIS A 104 1.27 -15.79 8.92
CA HIS A 104 1.72 -14.71 8.06
C HIS A 104 1.27 -13.33 8.58
N PRO A 105 2.09 -12.65 9.40
CA PRO A 105 1.71 -11.39 10.05
C PRO A 105 1.46 -10.25 9.06
N LEU A 106 1.86 -10.40 7.79
CA LEU A 106 1.72 -9.38 6.73
C LEU A 106 0.45 -9.50 5.89
N ILE A 107 -0.30 -10.60 6.03
CA ILE A 107 -1.62 -10.74 5.38
C ILE A 107 -2.52 -9.61 5.89
N MET A 108 -3.15 -8.88 4.98
CA MET A 108 -4.01 -7.76 5.34
C MET A 108 -5.47 -8.22 5.30
N THR A 109 -6.09 -8.34 6.46
CA THR A 109 -7.52 -8.69 6.60
C THR A 109 -8.32 -7.48 7.05
N TRP A 110 -9.65 -7.53 6.92
CA TRP A 110 -10.55 -6.52 7.47
C TRP A 110 -10.32 -6.31 8.96
N GLU A 111 -10.09 -7.38 9.72
CA GLU A 111 -9.84 -7.29 11.16
C GLU A 111 -8.54 -6.55 11.49
N ARG A 112 -7.48 -6.80 10.71
CA ARG A 112 -6.20 -6.08 10.88
C ARG A 112 -6.32 -4.63 10.46
N LEU A 113 -6.94 -4.38 9.31
CA LEU A 113 -7.14 -3.03 8.78
C LEU A 113 -7.99 -2.19 9.74
N LEU A 114 -9.10 -2.74 10.22
CA LEU A 114 -10.08 -2.02 11.03
C LEU A 114 -9.75 -2.03 12.54
N GLY A 115 -8.87 -2.92 12.97
CA GLY A 115 -8.41 -3.02 14.35
C GLY A 115 -7.08 -2.31 14.62
N ALA A 116 -6.09 -2.46 13.73
CA ALA A 116 -4.73 -1.93 13.91
C ALA A 116 -4.38 -0.75 12.97
N GLY A 117 -5.27 -0.42 12.02
CA GLY A 117 -5.07 0.65 11.05
C GLY A 117 -4.23 0.22 9.84
N TYR A 118 -4.00 1.16 8.91
CA TYR A 118 -3.16 0.88 7.73
C TYR A 118 -1.69 0.79 8.14
N ARG A 119 -0.93 -0.07 7.46
CA ARG A 119 0.52 -0.17 7.61
C ARG A 119 1.22 0.73 6.61
N ASN A 120 2.50 0.99 6.82
CA ASN A 120 3.31 1.70 5.84
C ASN A 120 3.33 0.92 4.52
N LYS A 121 3.34 1.64 3.40
CA LYS A 121 3.22 1.08 2.07
C LYS A 121 4.58 0.97 1.42
N LEU A 122 4.90 -0.19 0.85
CA LEU A 122 6.12 -0.34 0.06
C LEU A 122 5.87 0.20 -1.36
N LEU A 123 6.78 1.02 -1.86
CA LEU A 123 6.76 1.56 -3.21
C LEU A 123 8.03 1.14 -3.94
N LEU A 124 7.86 0.62 -5.15
CA LEU A 124 8.92 -0.01 -5.92
C LEU A 124 9.17 0.76 -7.22
N LEU A 125 10.31 1.44 -7.31
CA LEU A 125 10.73 2.06 -8.56
C LEU A 125 11.47 1.02 -9.42
N ILE A 126 10.87 0.71 -10.56
CA ILE A 126 11.37 -0.26 -11.53
C ILE A 126 11.62 0.43 -12.88
N SER A 127 12.19 -0.29 -13.83
CA SER A 127 12.12 0.12 -15.24
C SER A 127 11.78 -1.06 -16.14
N THR A 128 10.82 -0.88 -17.04
CA THR A 128 10.54 -1.84 -18.12
C THR A 128 11.50 -1.72 -19.31
N MET A 129 12.31 -0.65 -19.37
CA MET A 129 13.36 -0.52 -20.38
C MET A 129 14.45 -1.57 -20.15
N LYS A 130 14.55 -2.52 -21.07
CA LYS A 130 15.48 -3.66 -20.97
C LYS A 130 16.90 -3.28 -21.39
N VAL A 131 17.58 -2.47 -20.57
CA VAL A 131 18.97 -2.07 -20.83
C VAL A 131 19.97 -2.95 -20.08
N CYS A 132 19.62 -3.46 -18.90
CA CYS A 132 20.50 -4.31 -18.07
C CYS A 132 19.79 -5.59 -17.60
N ARG A 133 20.30 -6.75 -18.02
CA ARG A 133 19.75 -8.06 -17.63
C ARG A 133 19.77 -8.29 -16.11
N LYS A 134 20.83 -7.84 -15.43
CA LYS A 134 20.97 -7.99 -13.96
C LYS A 134 19.88 -7.21 -13.22
N GLN A 135 19.62 -5.96 -13.62
CA GLN A 135 18.58 -5.15 -12.99
C GLN A 135 17.19 -5.75 -13.22
N HIS A 136 16.89 -6.18 -14.45
CA HIS A 136 15.61 -6.84 -14.74
C HIS A 136 15.39 -8.10 -13.89
N HIS A 137 16.42 -8.94 -13.77
CA HIS A 137 16.33 -10.14 -12.93
C HIS A 137 16.08 -9.80 -11.46
N ARG A 138 16.77 -8.78 -10.92
CA ARG A 138 16.57 -8.31 -9.54
C ARG A 138 15.17 -7.74 -9.33
N GLN A 139 14.63 -6.97 -10.28
CA GLN A 139 13.24 -6.47 -10.24
C GLN A 139 12.23 -7.62 -10.19
N ASP A 140 12.36 -8.61 -11.09
CA ASP A 140 11.46 -9.76 -11.16
C ASP A 140 11.48 -10.54 -9.83
N ARG A 141 12.69 -10.80 -9.31
CA ARG A 141 12.89 -11.52 -8.06
C ARG A 141 12.30 -10.75 -6.88
N ALA A 142 12.46 -9.44 -6.84
CA ALA A 142 11.88 -8.58 -5.80
C ALA A 142 10.36 -8.68 -5.77
N MET A 143 9.71 -8.50 -6.93
CA MET A 143 8.26 -8.62 -7.04
C MET A 143 7.77 -10.02 -6.66
N GLN A 144 8.51 -11.07 -7.02
CA GLN A 144 8.19 -12.45 -6.61
C GLN A 144 8.25 -12.62 -5.08
N ILE A 145 9.28 -12.10 -4.42
CA ILE A 145 9.41 -12.15 -2.96
C ILE A 145 8.22 -11.46 -2.31
N LEU A 146 7.92 -10.23 -2.73
CA LEU A 146 6.83 -9.44 -2.15
C LEU A 146 5.47 -10.12 -2.34
N ARG A 147 5.18 -10.63 -3.54
CA ARG A 147 3.95 -11.38 -3.83
C ARG A 147 3.86 -12.67 -3.01
N ALA A 148 4.94 -13.45 -2.94
CA ALA A 148 4.97 -14.70 -2.17
C ALA A 148 4.77 -14.46 -0.67
N LYS A 149 5.26 -13.32 -0.16
CA LYS A 149 5.06 -12.85 1.21
C LYS A 149 3.77 -12.06 1.39
N ARG A 150 2.92 -11.93 0.35
CA ARG A 150 1.70 -11.10 0.38
C ARG A 150 1.95 -9.71 0.96
N ILE A 151 3.12 -9.14 0.68
CA ILE A 151 3.47 -7.79 1.07
C ILE A 151 2.83 -6.86 0.04
N PRO A 152 1.99 -5.91 0.47
CA PRO A 152 1.42 -4.92 -0.43
C PRO A 152 2.51 -3.99 -0.94
N PHE A 153 2.56 -3.77 -2.25
CA PHE A 153 3.45 -2.78 -2.84
C PHE A 153 2.86 -2.15 -4.09
N ASP A 154 3.22 -0.90 -4.34
CA ASP A 154 3.00 -0.23 -5.61
C ASP A 154 4.26 -0.25 -6.45
N THR A 155 4.10 -0.06 -7.76
CA THR A 155 5.22 0.11 -8.70
C THR A 155 5.13 1.44 -9.41
N VAL A 156 6.28 2.13 -9.53
CA VAL A 156 6.47 3.25 -10.46
C VAL A 156 7.44 2.76 -11.53
N ASP A 157 7.02 2.80 -12.80
CA ASP A 157 7.89 2.49 -13.92
C ASP A 157 8.60 3.75 -14.40
N ALA A 158 9.93 3.80 -14.22
CA ALA A 158 10.75 4.93 -14.65
C ALA A 158 10.78 5.14 -16.18
N ALA A 159 10.37 4.13 -16.96
CA ALA A 159 10.21 4.20 -18.41
C ALA A 159 8.93 4.92 -18.85
N ASP A 160 7.92 4.96 -17.98
CA ASP A 160 6.63 5.57 -18.29
C ASP A 160 6.75 7.09 -18.29
N GLN A 161 6.39 7.72 -19.40
CA GLN A 161 6.44 9.18 -19.57
C GLN A 161 5.34 9.90 -18.79
N THR A 162 4.27 9.20 -18.41
CA THR A 162 3.20 9.79 -17.59
C THR A 162 3.61 9.94 -16.13
N LEU A 163 4.66 9.22 -15.69
CA LEU A 163 5.14 9.19 -14.31
C LEU A 163 6.41 10.02 -14.10
N ILE A 164 6.73 10.96 -14.99
CA ILE A 164 7.98 11.75 -14.94
C ILE A 164 8.15 12.47 -13.60
N GLU A 165 7.10 13.12 -13.10
CA GLU A 165 7.15 13.91 -11.87
C GLU A 165 7.43 13.02 -10.66
N ARG A 166 6.60 11.99 -10.46
CA ARG A 166 6.79 11.01 -9.37
C ARG A 166 8.15 10.30 -9.45
N ARG A 167 8.61 9.93 -10.65
CA ARG A 167 9.94 9.34 -10.86
C ARG A 167 11.05 10.30 -10.43
N ASN A 168 10.96 11.57 -10.82
CA ASN A 168 11.99 12.57 -10.49
C ASN A 168 12.04 12.82 -8.98
N GLU A 169 10.89 12.90 -8.32
CA GLU A 169 10.79 12.99 -6.86
C GLU A 169 11.49 11.79 -6.19
N LEU A 170 11.22 10.56 -6.63
CA LEU A 170 11.85 9.36 -6.07
C LEU A 170 13.39 9.36 -6.28
N PHE A 171 13.87 9.87 -7.41
CA PHE A 171 15.31 10.05 -7.64
C PHE A 171 15.93 11.12 -6.76
N GLU A 172 15.18 12.16 -6.40
CA GLU A 172 15.64 13.17 -5.45
C GLU A 172 15.70 12.60 -4.04
N ILE A 173 14.70 11.80 -3.63
CA ILE A 173 14.66 11.12 -2.33
C ILE A 173 15.83 10.13 -2.18
N SER A 174 16.11 9.31 -3.19
CA SER A 174 17.19 8.31 -3.11
C SER A 174 18.58 8.87 -3.44
N GLY A 175 18.65 9.97 -4.18
CA GLY A 175 19.88 10.47 -4.79
C GLY A 175 20.46 9.57 -5.90
N ILE A 176 19.75 8.52 -6.31
CA ILE A 176 20.25 7.49 -7.24
C ILE A 176 19.41 7.47 -8.52
N ARG A 177 20.05 7.64 -9.68
CA ARG A 177 19.41 7.58 -11.00
C ARG A 177 19.87 6.36 -11.81
N GLY A 178 18.94 5.77 -12.56
CA GLY A 178 19.25 4.70 -13.53
C GLY A 178 19.68 3.36 -12.90
N GLN A 179 19.40 3.16 -11.61
CA GLN A 179 19.60 1.89 -10.92
C GLN A 179 18.26 1.39 -10.40
N TYR A 180 17.94 0.13 -10.70
CA TYR A 180 16.68 -0.49 -10.33
C TYR A 180 16.91 -1.95 -9.88
N PRO A 181 16.05 -2.51 -9.01
CA PRO A 181 14.95 -1.85 -8.33
C PRO A 181 15.43 -0.88 -7.23
N GLN A 182 14.63 0.15 -6.94
CA GLN A 182 14.76 0.96 -5.72
C GLN A 182 13.48 0.84 -4.90
N PHE A 183 13.63 0.74 -3.58
CA PHE A 183 12.53 0.53 -2.64
C PHE A 183 12.36 1.74 -1.76
N PHE A 184 11.11 2.14 -1.62
CA PHE A 184 10.69 3.26 -0.78
C PHE A 184 9.59 2.81 0.15
N LEU A 185 9.48 3.48 1.29
CA LEU A 185 8.39 3.29 2.23
C LEU A 185 7.60 4.59 2.32
N THR A 186 6.33 4.52 1.95
CA THR A 186 5.38 5.60 2.16
C THR A 186 4.68 5.37 3.50
N GLU A 187 4.94 6.25 4.46
CA GLU A 187 4.34 6.17 5.79
C GLU A 187 2.87 6.60 5.75
N LYS A 188 2.13 6.33 6.85
CA LYS A 188 0.72 6.71 6.98
C LYS A 188 0.45 8.20 6.74
N THR A 189 1.45 9.05 7.00
CA THR A 189 1.42 10.50 6.82
C THR A 189 1.52 10.92 5.34
N GLY A 190 1.87 10.00 4.44
CA GLY A 190 2.20 10.27 3.04
C GLY A 190 3.68 10.55 2.79
N GLU A 191 4.50 10.69 3.85
CA GLU A 191 5.94 10.89 3.69
C GLU A 191 6.58 9.64 3.07
N THR A 192 7.46 9.85 2.09
CA THR A 192 8.12 8.76 1.35
C THR A 192 9.61 8.77 1.65
N HIS A 193 10.13 7.64 2.13
CA HIS A 193 11.53 7.46 2.49
C HIS A 193 12.20 6.40 1.62
N TYR A 194 13.45 6.62 1.24
CA TYR A 194 14.25 5.61 0.56
C TYR A 194 14.68 4.53 1.57
N ILE A 195 14.43 3.26 1.23
CA ILE A 195 14.80 2.10 2.05
C ILE A 195 16.10 1.49 1.58
N GLY A 196 16.28 1.38 0.26
CA GLY A 196 17.44 0.73 -0.32
C GLY A 196 17.18 0.15 -1.70
N ASP A 197 18.10 -0.69 -2.13
CA ASP A 197 18.08 -1.39 -3.42
C ASP A 197 17.77 -2.89 -3.24
N TRP A 198 18.10 -3.68 -4.26
CA TRP A 198 17.97 -5.13 -4.22
C TRP A 198 18.64 -5.77 -3.00
N ASP A 199 19.90 -5.41 -2.73
CA ASP A 199 20.71 -6.09 -1.72
C ASP A 199 20.11 -5.80 -0.32
N THR A 200 19.48 -4.64 -0.14
CA THR A 200 18.72 -4.30 1.07
C THR A 200 17.50 -5.20 1.26
N ILE A 201 16.66 -5.37 0.24
CA ILE A 201 15.43 -6.18 0.35
C ILE A 201 15.70 -7.67 0.47
N GLU A 202 16.74 -8.16 -0.20
CA GLU A 202 17.20 -9.54 -0.01
C GLU A 202 17.57 -9.77 1.46
N ASN A 203 18.33 -8.86 2.06
CA ASN A 203 18.69 -8.94 3.47
C ASN A 203 17.48 -8.85 4.43
N ILE A 204 16.52 -7.95 4.17
CA ILE A 204 15.28 -7.86 4.97
C ILE A 204 14.47 -9.15 4.87
N ASN A 205 14.37 -9.73 3.67
CA ASN A 205 13.66 -10.99 3.46
C ASN A 205 14.30 -12.14 4.23
N ASP A 206 15.62 -12.26 4.16
CA ASP A 206 16.37 -13.32 4.84
C ASP A 206 16.27 -13.15 6.37
N THR A 207 16.43 -11.92 6.86
CA THR A 207 16.30 -11.59 8.28
C THR A 207 14.90 -11.89 8.80
N SER A 208 13.87 -11.64 7.99
CA SER A 208 12.46 -11.95 8.34
C SER A 208 12.16 -13.45 8.37
N GLY A 209 13.05 -14.29 7.84
CA GLY A 209 12.95 -15.75 7.92
C GLY A 209 13.62 -16.35 9.16
N LEU A 210 14.32 -15.54 9.97
CA LEU A 210 15.04 -16.03 11.15
C LEU A 210 14.08 -16.36 12.31
N PRO A 211 14.45 -17.30 13.20
CA PRO A 211 13.72 -17.54 14.44
C PRO A 211 13.57 -16.26 15.28
N GLN A 212 12.39 -16.06 15.85
CA GLN A 212 12.06 -14.85 16.61
C GLN A 212 13.05 -14.54 17.74
N ALA A 213 13.53 -15.57 18.45
CA ALA A 213 14.55 -15.41 19.48
C ALA A 213 15.84 -14.73 18.98
N LEU A 214 16.25 -15.00 17.74
CA LEU A 214 17.44 -14.34 17.15
C LEU A 214 17.14 -12.88 16.78
N ILE A 215 15.94 -12.60 16.27
CA ILE A 215 15.51 -11.24 15.94
C ILE A 215 15.40 -10.37 17.21
N GLU A 216 14.97 -10.95 18.33
CA GLU A 216 14.89 -10.27 19.62
C GLU A 216 16.28 -9.97 20.20
N THR A 217 17.25 -10.86 20.00
CA THR A 217 18.64 -10.61 20.41
C THR A 217 19.38 -9.60 19.53
N ASN A 218 18.82 -9.21 18.39
CA ASN A 218 19.37 -8.18 17.51
C ASN A 218 18.31 -7.09 17.22
N PRO A 219 18.15 -6.09 18.12
CA PRO A 219 17.17 -5.02 17.95
C PRO A 219 17.37 -4.21 16.67
N GLY A 220 18.59 -4.13 16.14
CA GLY A 220 18.89 -3.44 14.87
C GLY A 220 18.56 -4.25 13.60
N ALA A 221 18.12 -5.50 13.74
CA ALA A 221 17.70 -6.32 12.60
C ALA A 221 16.43 -5.76 11.97
N VAL A 222 16.49 -5.39 10.69
CA VAL A 222 15.30 -4.94 9.95
C VAL A 222 14.55 -6.15 9.41
N THR A 223 13.28 -6.27 9.78
CA THR A 223 12.36 -7.28 9.24
C THR A 223 11.20 -6.59 8.51
N TRP A 224 10.46 -7.34 7.70
CA TRP A 224 9.25 -6.84 7.06
C TRP A 224 8.24 -6.30 8.07
N ASP A 225 8.07 -7.00 9.20
CA ASP A 225 7.13 -6.58 10.23
C ASP A 225 7.55 -5.24 10.86
N ARG A 226 8.82 -5.09 11.22
CA ARG A 226 9.35 -3.82 11.77
C ARG A 226 9.23 -2.69 10.73
N LEU A 227 9.65 -2.93 9.50
CA LEU A 227 9.60 -1.92 8.43
C LEU A 227 8.16 -1.44 8.17
N LEU A 228 7.21 -2.37 8.03
CA LEU A 228 5.84 -2.04 7.64
C LEU A 228 5.00 -1.50 8.82
N ASN A 229 5.35 -1.83 10.06
CA ASN A 229 4.63 -1.34 11.25
C ASN A 229 5.23 -0.08 11.86
N ALA A 230 6.56 0.02 11.96
CA ALA A 230 7.25 1.07 12.70
C ALA A 230 7.79 2.21 11.81
N GLY A 231 7.97 1.97 10.51
CA GLY A 231 8.51 2.99 9.59
C GLY A 231 10.04 2.93 9.47
N VAL A 232 10.62 4.03 9.00
CA VAL A 232 12.08 4.14 8.77
C VAL A 232 12.82 4.62 10.01
N ALA A 233 12.11 5.24 10.97
CA ALA A 233 12.66 5.60 12.28
C ALA A 233 12.87 4.33 13.13
N MET A 234 14.00 3.66 12.92
CA MET A 234 14.53 2.59 13.78
C MET A 234 15.89 2.96 14.34
#